data_AF-A0A7J2LP37-F1
#
_entry.id   AF-A0A7J2LP37-F1
#
_cell.length_a   1.000
_cell.length_b   1.000
_cell.length_c   1.000
_cell.angle_alpha   90.00
_cell.angle_beta   90.00
_cell.angle_gamma   90.00
#
_symmetry.space_group_name_H-M   'P 1'
#
loop_
_entity.id
_entity.type
_entity.pdbx_description
1 polymer ?
#
loop_
_entity_poly.entity_id
_entity_poly.type
_entity_poly.pdbx_seq_one_letter_code
_entity_poly.pdbx_strand_id
1 'polypeptide(L)'
;MKKLKKKGVKIRIAAPITSKETKNAVKEISKLAEIKHIDDIKARFCVVDGKEVILMVLNDDEVHPTYDVGIWMKAPFFARALENLFSVAWKNNMKPLK
;
A
#
# COMPACT_ATOMS: atom_id res chain seq x y z
N MET A 1 -9.37 9.01 2.80
CA MET A 1 -9.96 8.06 1.81
C MET A 1 -11.38 8.40 1.35
N LYS A 2 -12.39 8.65 2.22
CA LYS A 2 -13.78 8.97 1.76
C LYS A 2 -13.85 10.10 0.71
N LYS A 3 -13.10 11.18 0.89
CA LYS A 3 -12.98 12.29 -0.09
C LYS A 3 -12.38 11.83 -1.44
N LEU A 4 -11.40 10.94 -1.41
CA LEU A 4 -10.74 10.39 -2.61
C LEU A 4 -11.70 9.49 -3.40
N LYS A 5 -12.45 8.61 -2.73
CA LYS A 5 -13.48 7.79 -3.38
C LYS A 5 -14.53 8.66 -4.09
N LYS A 6 -15.02 9.72 -3.43
CA LYS A 6 -15.97 10.68 -4.03
C LYS A 6 -15.42 11.36 -5.28
N LYS A 7 -14.09 11.54 -5.35
CA LYS A 7 -13.39 12.09 -6.52
C LYS A 7 -13.06 11.05 -7.60
N GLY A 8 -13.52 9.80 -7.45
CA GLY A 8 -13.25 8.72 -8.41
C GLY A 8 -11.80 8.21 -8.40
N VAL A 9 -11.03 8.54 -7.35
CA VAL A 9 -9.64 8.06 -7.23
C VAL A 9 -9.65 6.56 -7.02
N LYS A 10 -8.86 5.85 -7.83
CA LYS A 10 -8.65 4.42 -7.69
C LYS A 10 -7.66 4.14 -6.57
N ILE A 11 -8.10 3.39 -5.56
CA ILE A 11 -7.28 3.06 -4.38
C ILE A 11 -7.10 1.54 -4.36
N ARG A 12 -5.82 1.11 -4.36
CA ARG A 12 -5.41 -0.28 -4.23
C ARG A 12 -4.48 -0.44 -3.05
N ILE A 13 -4.76 -1.41 -2.19
CA ILE A 13 -3.99 -1.67 -0.97
C ILE A 13 -3.59 -3.13 -0.97
N ALA A 14 -2.29 -3.37 -0.84
CA ALA A 14 -1.74 -4.70 -0.60
C ALA A 14 -1.17 -4.73 0.81
N ALA A 15 -1.63 -5.65 1.64
CA ALA A 15 -1.13 -5.80 3.00
C ALA A 15 -1.19 -7.26 3.48
N PRO A 16 -0.36 -7.65 4.46
CA PRO A 16 -0.56 -8.88 5.21
C PRO A 16 -1.87 -8.80 6.02
N ILE A 17 -2.75 -9.78 5.84
CA ILE A 17 -4.07 -9.80 6.50
C ILE A 17 -4.13 -11.08 7.32
N THR A 18 -3.27 -11.12 8.33
CA THR A 18 -2.97 -12.32 9.12
C THR A 18 -3.65 -12.26 10.49
N SER A 19 -3.78 -11.06 11.08
CA SER A 19 -4.31 -10.85 12.43
C SER A 19 -5.82 -10.52 12.47
N LYS A 20 -6.41 -10.50 13.67
CA LYS A 20 -7.81 -10.09 13.86
C LYS A 20 -7.98 -8.58 13.63
N GLU A 21 -6.99 -7.80 14.03
CA GLU A 21 -6.92 -6.34 13.90
C GLU A 21 -6.91 -5.94 12.42
N THR A 22 -6.03 -6.56 11.62
CA THR A 22 -5.96 -6.31 10.17
C THR A 22 -7.26 -6.70 9.46
N LYS A 23 -7.87 -7.84 9.82
CA LYS A 23 -9.19 -8.24 9.30
C LYS A 23 -10.30 -7.24 9.63
N ASN A 24 -10.30 -6.67 10.84
CA ASN A 24 -11.27 -5.64 11.23
C ASN A 24 -11.06 -4.34 10.45
N ALA A 25 -9.82 -3.86 10.33
CA ALA A 25 -9.50 -2.67 9.54
C ALA A 25 -9.94 -2.84 8.06
N VAL A 26 -9.70 -4.02 7.51
CA VAL A 26 -10.10 -4.38 6.14
C VAL A 26 -11.61 -4.29 5.93
N LYS A 27 -12.44 -4.70 6.91
CA LYS A 27 -13.91 -4.59 6.80
C LYS A 27 -14.39 -3.15 6.64
N GLU A 28 -13.71 -2.20 7.26
CA GLU A 28 -14.05 -0.79 7.18
C GLU A 28 -13.58 -0.16 5.86
N ILE A 29 -12.38 -0.55 5.41
CA ILE A 29 -11.69 0.07 4.27
C ILE A 29 -12.08 -0.57 2.93
N SER A 30 -12.55 -1.83 2.90
CA SER A 30 -12.97 -2.54 1.67
C SER A 30 -14.08 -1.83 0.92
N LYS A 31 -14.90 -1.04 1.61
CA LYS A 31 -15.92 -0.18 0.99
C LYS A 31 -15.30 1.00 0.23
N LEU A 32 -14.03 1.31 0.42
CA LEU A 32 -13.36 2.49 -0.12
C LEU A 32 -12.22 2.18 -1.09
N ALA A 33 -11.65 0.98 -1.03
CA ALA A 33 -10.49 0.57 -1.80
C ALA A 33 -10.59 -0.90 -2.23
N GLU A 34 -9.95 -1.25 -3.33
CA GLU A 34 -9.63 -2.64 -3.64
C GLU A 34 -8.49 -3.07 -2.72
N ILE A 35 -8.68 -4.17 -1.99
CA ILE A 35 -7.67 -4.68 -1.05
C ILE A 35 -7.32 -6.10 -1.45
N LYS A 36 -6.03 -6.42 -1.43
CA LYS A 36 -5.53 -7.78 -1.60
C LYS A 36 -4.56 -8.15 -0.49
N HIS A 37 -4.58 -9.44 -0.16
CA HIS A 37 -3.62 -10.04 0.75
C HIS A 37 -2.29 -10.33 0.02
N ILE A 38 -1.19 -10.07 0.72
CA ILE A 38 0.18 -10.36 0.28
C ILE A 38 1.04 -10.85 1.45
N ASP A 39 1.89 -11.85 1.19
CA ASP A 39 2.83 -12.41 2.18
C ASP A 39 4.29 -12.14 1.78
N ASP A 40 4.59 -12.25 0.49
CA ASP A 40 5.97 -12.42 -0.03
C ASP A 40 6.74 -11.12 -0.28
N ILE A 41 6.05 -9.97 -0.34
CA ILE A 41 6.69 -8.67 -0.56
C ILE A 41 6.63 -7.86 0.73
N LYS A 42 7.81 -7.62 1.33
CA LYS A 42 8.00 -6.78 2.50
C LYS A 42 8.44 -5.39 2.07
N ALA A 43 7.48 -4.50 1.88
CA ALA A 43 7.74 -3.12 1.55
C ALA A 43 6.62 -2.23 2.09
N ARG A 44 6.98 -1.05 2.60
CA ARG A 44 6.03 -0.05 3.08
C ARG A 44 6.16 1.18 2.22
N PHE A 45 5.26 1.32 1.25
CA PHE A 45 5.24 2.46 0.34
C PHE A 45 3.83 2.80 -0.15
N CYS A 46 3.67 4.01 -0.66
CA CYS A 46 2.50 4.50 -1.35
C CYS A 46 2.96 5.29 -2.59
N VAL A 47 2.33 5.03 -3.74
CA VAL A 47 2.53 5.81 -4.95
C VAL A 47 1.25 6.62 -5.20
N VAL A 48 1.42 7.93 -5.44
CA VAL A 48 0.31 8.86 -5.71
C VAL A 48 0.42 9.37 -7.14
N ASP A 49 -0.62 9.09 -7.93
CA ASP A 49 -0.78 9.52 -9.34
C ASP A 49 0.41 9.21 -10.27
N GLY A 50 1.25 8.24 -9.90
CA GLY A 50 2.50 7.93 -10.59
C GLY A 50 3.52 9.07 -10.59
N LYS A 51 3.42 10.00 -9.63
CA LYS A 51 4.25 11.23 -9.55
C LYS A 51 5.04 11.33 -8.24
N GLU A 52 4.45 10.83 -7.16
CA GLU A 52 5.02 10.91 -5.82
C GLU A 52 5.09 9.53 -5.19
N VAL A 53 6.14 9.33 -4.39
CA VAL A 53 6.32 8.12 -3.59
C VAL A 53 6.56 8.53 -2.15
N ILE A 54 5.86 7.86 -1.25
CA ILE A 54 6.20 7.82 0.17
C ILE A 54 6.65 6.39 0.45
N LEU A 55 7.83 6.21 1.04
CA LEU A 55 8.32 4.89 1.42
C LEU A 55 9.01 4.93 2.78
N MET A 56 8.87 3.85 3.54
CA MET A 56 9.58 3.68 4.80
C MET A 56 10.85 2.89 4.55
N VAL A 57 11.94 3.29 5.20
CA VAL A 57 13.28 2.74 4.94
C VAL A 57 13.59 1.53 5.85
N LEU A 58 12.94 1.46 7.01
CA LEU A 58 13.20 0.46 8.04
C LEU A 58 12.09 -0.61 8.08
N ASN A 59 12.39 -1.76 8.67
CA ASN A 59 11.39 -2.76 9.04
C ASN A 59 10.75 -2.36 10.38
N ASP A 60 9.44 -2.15 10.43
CA ASP A 60 8.74 -1.75 11.65
C ASP A 60 8.57 -2.89 12.68
N ASP A 61 8.79 -4.13 12.27
CA ASP A 61 8.85 -5.26 13.22
C ASP A 61 10.11 -5.18 14.13
N GLU A 62 11.16 -4.50 13.68
CA GLU A 62 12.48 -4.47 14.33
C GLU A 62 12.80 -3.11 14.98
N VAL A 63 12.04 -2.08 14.65
CA VAL A 63 12.35 -0.69 15.02
C VAL A 63 11.17 -0.07 15.75
N HIS A 64 11.44 0.52 16.92
CA HIS A 64 10.41 1.25 17.65
C HIS A 64 9.83 2.37 16.76
N PRO A 65 8.50 2.58 16.71
CA PRO A 65 7.86 3.50 15.76
C PRO A 65 8.41 4.94 15.74
N THR A 66 8.99 5.40 16.86
CA THR A 66 9.61 6.73 16.98
C THR A 66 10.92 6.89 16.20
N TYR A 67 11.57 5.79 15.82
CA TYR A 67 12.80 5.78 15.04
C TYR A 67 12.55 5.43 13.57
N ASP A 68 11.30 5.15 13.20
CA ASP A 68 10.95 4.85 11.82
C ASP A 68 11.09 6.09 10.94
N VAL A 69 11.63 5.90 9.74
CA VAL A 69 11.93 7.00 8.80
C VAL A 69 11.19 6.77 7.50
N GLY A 70 10.35 7.75 7.16
CA GLY A 70 9.68 7.84 5.87
C GLY A 70 10.34 8.87 4.97
N ILE A 71 10.55 8.52 3.71
CA ILE A 71 11.01 9.43 2.66
C ILE A 71 9.81 9.73 1.75
N TRP A 72 9.50 11.02 1.60
CA TRP A 72 8.59 11.50 0.56
C TRP A 72 9.39 12.15 -0.56
N MET A 73 9.14 11.72 -1.79
CA MET A 73 9.79 12.27 -2.98
C MET A 73 8.80 12.51 -4.11
N LYS A 74 9.00 13.64 -4.81
CA LYS A 74 8.37 13.92 -6.09
C LYS A 74 9.32 13.52 -7.22
N ALA A 75 9.24 12.25 -7.60
CA ALA A 75 10.11 11.66 -8.62
C ALA A 75 9.27 10.88 -9.63
N PRO A 76 8.65 11.54 -10.63
CA PRO A 76 7.70 10.89 -11.54
C PRO A 76 8.27 9.68 -12.29
N PHE A 77 9.54 9.74 -12.70
CA PHE A 77 10.21 8.61 -13.34
C PHE A 77 10.24 7.36 -12.44
N PHE A 78 10.65 7.54 -11.18
CA PHE A 78 10.71 6.45 -10.20
C PHE A 78 9.32 5.99 -9.75
N ALA A 79 8.42 6.94 -9.49
CA ALA A 79 7.05 6.67 -9.08
C ALA A 79 6.30 5.79 -10.09
N ARG A 80 6.44 6.09 -11.39
CA ARG A 80 5.85 5.31 -12.49
C ARG A 80 6.44 3.89 -12.57
N ALA A 81 7.75 3.76 -12.41
CA ALA A 81 8.41 2.45 -12.40
C ALA A 81 7.89 1.60 -11.23
N LEU A 82 7.80 2.17 -10.03
CA LEU A 82 7.31 1.49 -8.83
C LEU A 82 5.80 1.14 -8.95
N GLU A 83 4.99 2.02 -9.52
CA GLU A 83 3.57 1.76 -9.83
C GLU A 83 3.41 0.57 -10.78
N ASN A 84 4.26 0.45 -11.80
CA ASN A 84 4.26 -0.68 -12.72
C ASN A 84 4.65 -1.99 -12.02
N LEU A 85 5.70 -1.97 -11.19
CA LEU A 85 6.11 -3.13 -10.40
C LEU A 85 4.99 -3.58 -9.46
N PHE A 86 4.36 -2.63 -8.76
CA PHE A 86 3.19 -2.90 -7.94
C PHE A 86 2.05 -3.50 -8.77
N SER A 87 1.79 -2.98 -9.97
CA SER A 87 0.72 -3.46 -10.86
C SER A 87 0.95 -4.88 -11.36
N VAL A 88 2.21 -5.29 -11.60
CA VAL A 88 2.58 -6.66 -11.95
C VAL A 88 2.34 -7.57 -10.74
N ALA A 89 2.87 -7.21 -9.58
CA ALA A 89 2.68 -7.98 -8.34
C ALA A 89 1.19 -8.09 -7.96
N TRP A 90 0.41 -7.02 -8.16
CA TRP A 90 -1.03 -6.98 -7.92
C TRP A 90 -1.80 -8.02 -8.72
N LYS A 91 -1.38 -8.29 -9.96
CA LYS A 91 -2.02 -9.29 -10.82
C LYS A 91 -1.57 -10.70 -10.48
N ASN A 92 -0.27 -10.90 -10.23
CA ASN A 92 0.33 -12.23 -10.23
C ASN A 92 0.55 -12.83 -8.84
N ASN A 93 0.78 -12.01 -7.81
CA ASN A 93 1.27 -12.46 -6.50
C ASN A 93 0.36 -12.07 -5.33
N MET A 94 -0.70 -11.30 -5.57
CA MET A 94 -1.61 -10.81 -4.53
C MET A 94 -3.00 -11.45 -4.64
N LYS A 95 -3.50 -11.95 -3.50
CA LYS A 95 -4.74 -12.72 -3.42
C LYS A 95 -5.92 -11.82 -3.04
N PRO A 96 -7.08 -11.91 -3.72
CA PRO A 96 -8.31 -11.25 -3.26
C PRO A 96 -8.67 -11.68 -1.85
N LEU A 97 -9.40 -10.82 -1.13
CA LEU A 97 -10.01 -11.17 0.14
C LEU A 97 -11.11 -12.21 -0.11
N LYS A 98 -11.06 -13.33 0.61
CA LYS A 98 -12.14 -14.31 0.65
C LYS A 98 -13.28 -13.80 1.53
#